data_AF-A0A1V2MCR3-F1
#
_entry.id   AF-A0A1V2MCR3-F1
#
_cell.length_a   1.000
_cell.length_b   1.000
_cell.length_c   1.000
_cell.angle_alpha   90.00
_cell.angle_beta   90.00
_cell.angle_gamma   90.00
#
_symmetry.space_group_name_H-M   'P 1'
#
loop_
_entity.id
_entity.type
_entity.pdbx_description
1 polymer ?
#
loop_
_entity_poly.entity_id
_entity_poly.type
_entity_poly.pdbx_seq_one_letter_code
_entity_poly.pdbx_strand_id
1 'polypeptide(L)'
;MKISYYAIFNYDEFEIIEHGIGIQFPDVELAISCAKDDEQALYMATDVLILVLCRDDRLLPDNINDYPPRTELENIVVGENEKVALIELDIDYLNKEIPKFDQGDKFIFSFDWYKQKYCHLVDSRVLS
;
A
#
# COMPACT_ATOMS: atom_id res chain seq x y z
N MET A 1 9.40 13.87 4.45
CA MET A 1 7.94 14.10 4.43
C MET A 1 7.25 12.76 4.62
N LYS A 2 6.11 12.72 5.31
CA LYS A 2 5.30 11.50 5.42
C LYS A 2 3.96 11.70 4.75
N ILE A 3 3.47 10.65 4.07
CA ILE A 3 2.12 10.58 3.52
C ILE A 3 1.47 9.27 3.95
N SER A 4 0.16 9.17 3.83
CA SER A 4 -0.54 7.94 4.13
C SER A 4 -1.81 7.80 3.32
N TYR A 5 -2.22 6.56 3.06
CA TYR A 5 -3.49 6.23 2.41
C TYR A 5 -4.11 5.00 3.03
N TYR A 6 -5.43 4.90 2.94
CA TYR A 6 -6.16 3.73 3.39
C TYR A 6 -6.28 2.72 2.24
N ALA A 7 -5.82 1.50 2.46
CA ALA A 7 -6.09 0.37 1.59
C ALA A 7 -7.32 -0.38 2.10
N ILE A 8 -8.18 -0.84 1.19
CA ILE A 8 -9.29 -1.74 1.48
C ILE A 8 -8.86 -3.14 1.05
N PHE A 9 -8.89 -4.08 1.99
CA PHE A 9 -8.61 -5.49 1.80
C PHE A 9 -9.93 -6.23 1.69
N ASN A 10 -10.22 -6.77 0.51
CA ASN A 10 -11.44 -7.50 0.20
C ASN A 10 -11.16 -9.01 0.20
N TYR A 11 -11.92 -9.76 1.01
CA TYR A 11 -11.73 -11.20 1.20
C TYR A 11 -12.71 -12.06 0.37
N ASP A 12 -13.62 -11.44 -0.39
CA ASP A 12 -14.62 -12.13 -1.21
C ASP A 12 -14.13 -12.49 -2.61
N GLU A 13 -13.11 -11.79 -3.14
CA GLU A 13 -12.73 -11.89 -4.56
C GLU A 13 -12.15 -13.25 -5.00
N PHE A 14 -11.80 -14.15 -4.08
CA PHE A 14 -11.03 -15.36 -4.39
C PHE A 14 -11.60 -16.63 -3.72
N GLU A 15 -12.79 -17.08 -4.15
CA GLU A 15 -13.47 -18.24 -3.54
C GLU A 15 -13.26 -19.61 -4.23
N ILE A 16 -12.43 -19.76 -5.27
CA ILE A 16 -12.46 -21.02 -6.05
C ILE A 16 -11.22 -21.92 -5.91
N ILE A 17 -10.00 -21.43 -5.67
CA ILE A 17 -8.82 -22.33 -5.61
C ILE A 17 -7.79 -21.96 -4.53
N GLU A 18 -7.56 -20.68 -4.21
CA GLU A 18 -6.75 -20.24 -3.08
C GLU A 18 -7.35 -18.95 -2.50
N HIS A 19 -7.56 -18.89 -1.19
CA HIS A 19 -8.04 -17.68 -0.50
C HIS A 19 -7.07 -16.53 -0.78
N GLY A 20 -7.56 -15.51 -1.47
CA GLY A 20 -6.82 -14.31 -1.83
C GLY A 20 -7.50 -13.07 -1.26
N ILE A 21 -6.71 -12.03 -1.08
CA ILE A 21 -7.13 -10.72 -0.61
C ILE A 21 -6.97 -9.77 -1.79
N GLY A 22 -8.08 -9.20 -2.26
CA GLY A 22 -8.08 -8.06 -3.18
C GLY A 22 -7.66 -6.79 -2.44
N ILE A 23 -6.84 -5.95 -3.06
CA ILE A 23 -6.29 -4.73 -2.45
C ILE A 23 -6.61 -3.56 -3.38
N GLN A 24 -7.25 -2.53 -2.83
CA GLN A 24 -7.57 -1.31 -3.56
C GLN A 24 -7.39 -0.08 -2.66
N PHE A 25 -7.13 1.07 -3.26
CA PHE A 25 -7.07 2.36 -2.57
C PHE A 25 -8.16 3.29 -3.14
N PRO A 26 -9.11 3.78 -2.34
CA PRO A 26 -10.18 4.64 -2.83
C PRO A 26 -9.65 5.98 -3.36
N ASP A 27 -8.54 6.47 -2.81
CA ASP A 27 -7.93 7.75 -3.20
C ASP A 27 -6.87 7.60 -4.29
N VAL A 28 -6.46 6.37 -4.61
CA VAL A 28 -5.41 6.07 -5.58
C VAL A 28 -5.89 4.90 -6.45
N GLU A 29 -6.87 5.17 -7.33
CA GLU A 29 -7.63 4.14 -8.06
C GLU A 29 -6.77 3.16 -8.87
N LEU A 30 -5.60 3.57 -9.35
CA LEU A 30 -4.69 2.71 -10.13
C LEU A 30 -3.87 1.75 -9.24
N ALA A 31 -3.86 1.97 -7.92
CA ALA A 31 -3.15 1.14 -6.95
C ALA A 31 -4.00 -0.09 -6.60
N ILE A 32 -4.01 -1.07 -7.52
CA ILE A 32 -4.76 -2.33 -7.37
C ILE A 32 -3.77 -3.49 -7.29
N SER A 33 -3.94 -4.36 -6.30
CA SER A 33 -3.09 -5.54 -6.13
C SER A 33 -3.87 -6.68 -5.49
N CYS A 34 -3.20 -7.82 -5.28
CA CYS A 34 -3.72 -8.93 -4.49
C CYS A 34 -2.63 -9.56 -3.62
N ALA A 35 -3.04 -10.36 -2.65
CA ALA A 35 -2.14 -11.12 -1.76
C ALA A 35 -2.82 -12.41 -1.28
N LYS A 36 -2.05 -13.34 -0.70
CA LYS A 36 -2.56 -14.61 -0.16
C LYS A 36 -3.01 -14.53 1.31
N ASP A 37 -2.46 -13.57 2.06
CA ASP A 37 -2.68 -13.41 3.50
C ASP A 37 -2.47 -11.94 3.93
N ASP A 38 -2.91 -11.59 5.13
CA ASP A 38 -2.89 -10.21 5.64
C ASP A 38 -1.47 -9.62 5.68
N GLU A 39 -0.46 -10.44 5.96
CA GLU A 39 0.93 -9.99 6.01
C GLU A 39 1.41 -9.60 4.61
N GLN A 40 1.18 -10.48 3.64
CA GLN A 40 1.48 -10.19 2.24
C GLN A 40 0.62 -9.03 1.72
N ALA A 41 -0.62 -8.87 2.17
CA ALA A 41 -1.49 -7.79 1.72
C ALA A 41 -0.93 -6.41 2.07
N LEU A 42 -0.39 -6.23 3.28
CA LEU A 42 0.29 -4.98 3.65
C LEU A 42 1.50 -4.67 2.76
N TYR A 43 2.28 -5.70 2.43
CA TYR A 43 3.45 -5.55 1.56
C TYR A 43 3.03 -5.16 0.15
N MET A 44 2.09 -5.90 -0.42
CA MET A 44 1.60 -5.67 -1.78
C MET A 44 0.88 -4.32 -1.89
N ALA A 45 0.15 -3.89 -0.85
CA ALA A 45 -0.45 -2.57 -0.77
C ALA A 45 0.60 -1.45 -0.77
N THR A 46 1.69 -1.63 -0.02
CA THR A 46 2.79 -0.66 0.03
C THR A 46 3.51 -0.56 -1.31
N ASP A 47 3.82 -1.71 -1.91
CA ASP A 47 4.54 -1.78 -3.19
C ASP A 47 3.72 -1.14 -4.32
N VAL A 48 2.44 -1.51 -4.44
CA VAL A 48 1.59 -0.95 -5.50
C VAL A 48 1.35 0.55 -5.30
N LEU A 49 1.23 1.01 -4.05
CA LEU A 49 1.08 2.43 -3.74
C LEU A 49 2.33 3.23 -4.15
N ILE A 50 3.53 2.72 -3.81
CA ILE A 50 4.79 3.35 -4.24
C ILE A 50 4.88 3.34 -5.77
N LEU A 51 4.59 2.21 -6.41
CA LEU A 51 4.68 2.06 -7.87
C LEU A 51 3.80 3.07 -8.60
N VAL A 52 2.58 3.30 -8.11
CA VAL A 52 1.61 4.22 -8.75
C VAL A 52 1.92 5.68 -8.45
N LEU A 53 2.43 6.00 -7.26
CA LEU A 53 2.77 7.38 -6.89
C LEU A 53 4.13 7.83 -7.43
N CYS A 54 5.03 6.91 -7.78
CA CYS A 54 6.31 7.21 -8.40
C CYS A 54 6.13 7.85 -9.78
N ARG A 55 6.95 8.86 -10.08
CA ARG A 55 6.99 9.55 -11.38
C ARG A 55 7.95 8.87 -12.37
N ASP A 56 8.06 9.43 -13.57
CA ASP A 56 8.94 8.95 -14.64
C ASP A 56 10.43 8.90 -14.23
N ASP A 57 10.85 9.76 -13.30
CA ASP A 57 12.19 9.79 -12.71
C ASP A 57 12.37 8.77 -11.57
N ARG A 58 11.34 7.94 -11.32
CA ARG A 58 11.29 6.89 -10.30
C ARG A 58 11.41 7.41 -8.87
N LEU A 59 11.11 8.70 -8.67
CA LEU A 59 11.05 9.32 -7.36
C LEU A 59 9.59 9.62 -6.99
N LEU A 60 9.33 9.60 -5.70
CA LEU A 60 8.09 10.09 -5.13
C LEU A 60 8.15 11.63 -5.06
N PRO A 61 7.06 12.35 -5.36
CA PRO A 61 7.03 13.81 -5.28
C PRO A 61 7.47 14.34 -3.92
N ASP A 62 8.25 15.42 -3.90
CA ASP A 62 8.69 16.09 -2.67
C ASP A 62 7.69 17.16 -2.16
N ASN A 63 6.68 17.48 -2.98
CA ASN A 63 5.60 18.40 -2.64
C ASN A 63 4.31 17.65 -2.31
N ILE A 64 3.72 17.90 -1.14
CA ILE A 64 2.49 17.25 -0.68
C ILE A 64 1.29 17.49 -1.63
N ASN A 65 1.27 18.62 -2.34
CA ASN A 65 0.15 18.96 -3.25
C ASN A 65 0.16 18.16 -4.56
N ASP A 66 1.23 17.38 -4.80
CA ASP A 66 1.35 16.52 -5.96
C ASP A 66 0.73 15.13 -5.73
N TYR A 67 0.22 14.88 -4.53
CA TYR A 67 -0.42 13.65 -4.12
C TYR A 67 -1.95 13.79 -4.13
N PRO A 68 -2.70 12.73 -4.48
CA PRO A 68 -4.14 12.71 -4.28
C PRO A 68 -4.54 13.07 -2.83
N PRO A 69 -5.67 13.78 -2.63
CA PRO A 69 -6.17 13.99 -1.27
C PRO A 69 -6.59 12.65 -0.66
N ARG A 70 -6.27 12.46 0.62
CA ARG A 70 -6.67 11.27 1.38
C ARG A 70 -8.08 11.45 1.97
N THR A 71 -8.93 10.46 1.79
CA THR A 71 -10.22 10.37 2.49
C THR A 71 -9.98 10.09 3.98
N GLU A 72 -10.69 10.80 4.87
CA GLU A 72 -10.63 10.52 6.30
C GLU A 72 -11.30 9.18 6.65
N LEU A 73 -10.78 8.48 7.65
CA LEU A 73 -11.21 7.13 8.01
C LEU A 73 -12.72 7.02 8.25
N GLU A 74 -13.32 8.02 8.87
CA GLU A 74 -14.75 8.04 9.20
C GLU A 74 -15.65 8.06 7.97
N ASN A 75 -15.10 8.42 6.80
CA ASN A 75 -15.82 8.46 5.52
C ASN A 75 -15.58 7.20 4.67
N ILE A 76 -14.75 6.26 5.13
CA ILE A 76 -14.51 5.00 4.44
C ILE A 76 -15.56 3.99 4.88
N VAL A 77 -16.34 3.52 3.91
CA VAL A 77 -17.36 2.49 4.11
C VAL A 77 -16.82 1.18 3.54
N VAL A 78 -16.83 0.13 4.36
CA VAL A 78 -16.39 -1.22 3.98
C VAL A 78 -17.49 -2.24 4.25
N GLY A 79 -17.49 -3.32 3.45
CA GLY A 79 -18.39 -4.46 3.59
C GLY A 79 -18.05 -5.39 4.78
N GLU A 80 -18.86 -6.44 4.95
CA GLU A 80 -18.70 -7.43 6.03
C GLU A 80 -17.37 -8.20 5.93
N ASN A 81 -16.91 -8.45 4.70
CA ASN A 81 -15.68 -9.17 4.38
C ASN A 81 -14.59 -8.24 3.84
N GLU A 82 -14.54 -7.02 4.37
CA GLU A 82 -13.53 -6.02 4.03
C GLU A 82 -12.86 -5.46 5.29
N LYS A 83 -11.56 -5.16 5.19
CA LYS A 83 -10.81 -4.46 6.24
C LYS A 83 -10.12 -3.23 5.67
N VAL A 84 -9.90 -2.24 6.53
CA VAL A 84 -9.12 -1.04 6.20
C VAL A 84 -7.72 -1.15 6.80
N ALA A 85 -6.70 -0.80 6.03
CA ALA A 85 -5.32 -0.71 6.50
C ALA A 85 -4.73 0.67 6.19
N LEU A 86 -4.02 1.28 7.14
CA LEU A 86 -3.31 2.54 6.90
C LEU A 86 -1.89 2.22 6.41
N ILE A 87 -1.57 2.66 5.20
CA ILE A 87 -0.24 2.53 4.62
C ILE A 87 0.47 3.88 4.74
N GLU A 88 1.57 3.94 5.49
CA GLU A 88 2.33 5.16 5.74
C GLU A 88 3.67 5.13 5.02
N LEU A 89 3.98 6.16 4.23
CA LEU A 89 5.23 6.25 3.47
C LEU A 89 6.08 7.41 3.98
N ASP A 90 7.37 7.13 4.26
CA ASP A 90 8.38 8.18 4.52
C ASP A 90 9.11 8.53 3.22
N ILE A 91 8.65 9.58 2.56
CA ILE A 91 9.12 10.00 1.23
C ILE A 91 10.61 10.34 1.22
N ASP A 92 11.13 10.96 2.29
CA ASP A 92 12.54 11.36 2.33
C ASP A 92 13.44 10.13 2.44
N TYR A 93 12.98 9.10 3.16
CA TYR A 93 13.66 7.82 3.25
C TYR A 93 13.57 7.06 1.92
N LEU A 94 12.37 6.94 1.35
CA LEU A 94 12.13 6.22 0.10
C LEU A 94 12.95 6.79 -1.05
N ASN A 95 12.96 8.10 -1.26
CA ASN A 95 13.72 8.74 -2.32
C ASN A 95 15.24 8.61 -2.16
N LYS A 96 15.75 8.36 -0.94
CA LYS A 96 17.17 8.05 -0.70
C LYS A 96 17.53 6.60 -1.03
N GLU A 97 16.58 5.69 -0.86
CA GLU A 97 16.83 4.25 -1.00
C GLU A 97 16.48 3.73 -2.41
N ILE A 98 15.35 4.14 -3.01
CA ILE A 98 14.88 3.69 -4.34
C ILE A 98 15.99 3.80 -5.42
N PRO A 99 16.72 4.91 -5.58
CA PRO A 99 17.74 5.04 -6.63
C PRO A 99 18.92 4.07 -6.51
N LYS A 100 19.19 3.53 -5.32
CA LYS A 100 20.31 2.61 -5.08
C LYS A 100 20.06 1.22 -5.66
N PHE A 101 18.79 0.85 -5.85
CA PHE A 101 18.40 -0.47 -6.35
C PHE A 101 18.45 -0.59 -7.89
N ASP A 102 18.48 0.55 -8.60
CA ASP A 102 18.44 0.60 -10.06
C ASP A 102 19.83 0.55 -10.72
N GLN A 103 20.90 0.82 -9.97
CA GLN A 103 22.25 1.04 -10.52
C GLN A 103 23.12 -0.22 -10.74
N GLY A 104 22.55 -1.44 -10.77
CA GLY A 104 23.17 -2.50 -11.55
C GLY A 104 23.46 -3.85 -10.90
N ASP A 105 22.45 -4.51 -10.36
CA ASP A 105 22.38 -5.97 -10.38
C ASP A 105 20.91 -6.36 -10.46
N LYS A 106 20.60 -7.44 -11.21
CA LYS A 106 19.25 -7.99 -11.49
C LYS A 106 18.19 -7.52 -10.48
N PHE A 107 17.09 -6.95 -10.97
CA PHE A 107 15.86 -6.66 -10.22
C PHE A 107 15.41 -7.90 -9.42
N ILE A 108 16.00 -8.09 -8.26
CA ILE A 108 15.52 -8.91 -7.18
C ILE A 108 14.94 -7.85 -6.26
N PHE A 109 13.63 -7.67 -6.32
CA PHE A 109 12.90 -7.12 -5.18
C PHE A 109 13.31 -7.99 -3.99
N SER A 110 14.30 -7.56 -3.24
CA SER A 110 14.70 -8.21 -2.00
C SER A 110 13.64 -7.80 -0.98
N PHE A 111 12.48 -8.46 -1.07
CA PHE A 111 11.22 -8.27 -0.33
C PHE A 111 11.37 -8.31 1.21
N ASP A 112 12.56 -8.62 1.73
CA ASP A 112 12.80 -8.82 3.16
C ASP A 112 13.00 -7.53 3.98
N TRP A 113 13.25 -6.37 3.37
CA TRP A 113 13.77 -5.20 4.12
C TRP A 113 12.73 -4.15 4.57
N TYR A 114 11.54 -4.07 3.96
CA TYR A 114 10.47 -3.13 4.38
C TYR A 114 9.62 -3.62 5.57
N LYS A 115 9.81 -4.88 5.99
CA LYS A 115 8.90 -5.69 6.80
C LYS A 115 8.51 -5.16 8.19
N GLN A 116 9.09 -4.07 8.70
CA GLN A 116 8.95 -3.69 10.11
C GLN A 116 8.64 -2.22 10.42
N LYS A 117 8.61 -1.28 9.46
CA LYS A 117 8.65 0.15 9.81
C LYS A 117 7.52 1.04 9.29
N TYR A 118 6.72 0.60 8.31
CA TYR A 118 5.86 1.51 7.54
C TYR A 118 4.40 1.05 7.35
N CYS A 119 4.04 -0.10 7.90
CA CYS A 119 2.72 -0.68 7.71
C CYS A 119 2.13 -0.99 9.07
N HIS A 120 0.96 -0.43 9.35
CA HIS A 120 0.19 -0.73 10.53
C HIS A 120 -1.23 -1.12 10.09
N LEU A 121 -1.67 -2.33 10.44
CA LEU A 121 -3.10 -2.64 10.39
C LEU A 121 -3.78 -1.76 11.43
N VAL A 122 -4.42 -0.69 10.96
CA VAL A 122 -5.22 0.17 11.79
C VAL A 122 -6.62 -0.42 11.80
N ASP A 123 -6.82 -1.25 12.82
CA ASP A 123 -8.08 -1.83 13.26
C ASP A 123 -8.48 -3.20 12.69
N SER A 124 -8.69 -4.11 13.63
CA SER A 124 -9.34 -5.40 13.46
C SER A 124 -10.40 -5.55 14.56
N ARG A 125 -11.19 -4.51 14.83
CA ARG A 125 -12.27 -4.53 15.83
C ARG A 125 -13.47 -3.68 15.39
N VAL A 126 -14.62 -4.34 15.18
CA VAL A 126 -15.69 -4.55 16.17
C VAL A 126 -16.66 -3.38 16.18
N LEU A 127 -17.65 -3.46 15.28
CA LEU A 127 -18.97 -2.95 15.61
C LEU A 127 -19.62 -4.01 16.50
N SER A 128 -19.58 -3.75 17.81
CA SER A 128 -20.46 -4.39 18.79
C SER A 128 -21.92 -4.05 18.51
#